data_AF-A0A831TYR8-F1
#
_entry.id   AF-A0A831TYR8-F1
#
_cell.length_a   1.000
_cell.length_b   1.000
_cell.length_c   1.000
_cell.angle_alpha   90.00
_cell.angle_beta   90.00
_cell.angle_gamma   90.00
#
_symmetry.space_group_name_H-M   'P 1'
#
loop_
_entity.id
_entity.type
_entity.pdbx_description
1 polymer ?
#
loop_
_entity_poly.entity_id
_entity_poly.type
_entity_poly.pdbx_seq_one_letter_code
_entity_poly.pdbx_strand_id
1 'polypeptide(L)'
;MRRHDLPLDDRDRGPASGGRVGRRAFLAGAAALATGAAYARDFGPNAPPIRYPDPDIVVLDRRFARYKLGNTPIQRLYTGMLWAEGPAWNGVGRYLVWSDIPNDRQLRWLDE
;
A
#
# COMPACT_ATOMS: atom_id res chain seq x y z
N MET A 1 74.57 5.74 -34.04
CA MET A 1 73.28 5.93 -33.35
C MET A 1 73.28 4.97 -32.16
N ARG A 2 73.45 5.50 -30.94
CA ARG A 2 73.70 4.70 -29.71
C ARG A 2 72.44 3.91 -29.33
N ARG A 3 72.64 2.66 -28.90
CA ARG A 3 71.63 1.79 -28.29
C ARG A 3 71.19 2.35 -26.94
N HIS A 4 69.89 2.26 -26.65
CA HIS A 4 69.34 2.33 -25.30
C HIS A 4 68.42 1.12 -25.12
N ASP A 5 68.92 0.14 -24.37
CA ASP A 5 68.15 -0.98 -23.87
C ASP A 5 67.29 -0.48 -22.68
N LEU A 6 65.97 -0.67 -22.77
CA LEU A 6 65.02 -0.39 -21.67
C LEU A 6 64.68 -1.72 -20.96
N PRO A 7 64.57 -1.74 -19.62
CA PRO A 7 64.25 -2.95 -18.88
C PRO A 7 62.76 -3.30 -19.00
N LEU A 8 62.46 -4.60 -19.07
CA LEU A 8 61.10 -5.14 -18.93
C LEU A 8 60.63 -4.91 -17.48
N ASP A 9 59.57 -4.11 -17.33
CA ASP A 9 58.97 -3.77 -16.04
C ASP A 9 57.92 -4.83 -15.65
N ASP A 10 58.26 -5.61 -14.63
CA ASP A 10 57.49 -6.69 -14.00
C ASP A 10 56.33 -6.11 -13.17
N ARG A 11 55.29 -5.61 -13.86
CA ARG A 11 54.07 -5.06 -13.25
C ARG A 11 52.83 -5.95 -13.35
N ASP A 12 53.03 -7.26 -13.35
CA ASP A 12 51.99 -8.21 -12.95
C ASP A 12 51.98 -8.33 -11.41
N ARG A 13 51.07 -7.56 -10.76
CA ARG A 13 50.34 -7.91 -9.51
C ARG A 13 49.59 -6.68 -8.96
N GLY A 14 48.43 -6.38 -9.54
CA GLY A 14 47.39 -5.58 -8.87
C GLY A 14 46.45 -6.50 -8.07
N PRO A 15 46.00 -6.11 -6.86
CA PRO A 15 45.28 -7.01 -5.96
C PRO A 15 43.88 -7.33 -6.47
N ALA A 16 43.55 -8.61 -6.51
CA ALA A 16 42.19 -9.10 -6.67
C ALA A 16 41.34 -8.72 -5.44
N SER A 17 40.32 -7.90 -5.62
CA SER A 17 39.17 -7.84 -4.71
C SER A 17 37.95 -7.19 -5.37
N GLY A 18 37.31 -7.94 -6.27
CA GLY A 18 35.89 -7.70 -6.54
C GLY A 18 35.14 -7.83 -5.22
N GLY A 19 34.66 -6.70 -4.68
CA GLY A 19 33.98 -6.63 -3.40
C GLY A 19 32.76 -7.55 -3.40
N ARG A 20 32.90 -8.74 -2.81
CA ARG A 20 31.76 -9.61 -2.54
C ARG A 20 30.86 -8.87 -1.57
N VAL A 21 29.68 -8.47 -2.03
CA VAL A 21 28.59 -8.04 -1.15
C VAL A 21 28.38 -9.17 -0.15
N GLY A 22 28.82 -8.95 1.09
CA GLY A 22 28.74 -9.97 2.13
C GLY A 22 27.29 -10.29 2.43
N ARG A 23 26.99 -11.55 2.79
CA ARG A 23 25.63 -11.95 3.24
C ARG A 23 25.06 -11.01 4.31
N ARG A 24 25.92 -10.45 5.17
CA ARG A 24 25.54 -9.42 6.15
C ARG A 24 25.10 -8.11 5.52
N ALA A 25 25.79 -7.63 4.49
CA ALA A 25 25.40 -6.44 3.75
C ALA A 25 24.10 -6.68 2.95
N PHE A 26 23.92 -7.89 2.41
CA PHE A 26 22.68 -8.30 1.75
C PHE A 26 21.49 -8.36 2.71
N LEU A 27 21.64 -8.95 3.91
CA LEU A 27 20.59 -8.98 4.93
C LEU A 27 20.28 -7.58 5.50
N ALA A 28 21.29 -6.73 5.67
CA ALA A 28 21.09 -5.34 6.09
C ALA A 28 20.33 -4.53 5.03
N GLY A 29 20.53 -4.80 3.74
CA GLY A 29 19.74 -4.22 2.65
C GLY A 29 18.31 -4.78 2.57
N ALA A 30 18.10 -6.06 2.88
CA ALA A 30 16.80 -6.70 2.86
C ALA A 30 15.84 -6.20 3.97
N ALA A 31 16.38 -5.75 5.11
CA ALA A 31 15.59 -5.18 6.20
C ALA A 31 14.92 -3.83 5.83
N ALA A 32 15.39 -3.16 4.77
CA ALA A 32 14.85 -1.86 4.34
C ALA A 32 13.60 -1.96 3.43
N LEU A 33 13.12 -3.16 3.09
CA LEU A 33 11.98 -3.35 2.17
C LEU A 33 10.63 -3.64 2.86
N ALA A 34 10.52 -3.47 4.17
CA ALA A 34 9.29 -3.80 4.91
C ALA A 34 8.27 -2.64 5.04
N THR A 35 8.32 -1.61 4.21
CA THR A 35 7.32 -0.51 4.19
C THR A 35 6.08 -0.84 3.35
N GLY A 36 5.71 -2.11 3.25
CA GLY A 36 4.65 -2.59 2.36
C GLY A 36 3.56 -3.43 3.01
N ALA A 37 3.51 -3.53 4.34
CA ALA A 37 2.29 -4.01 4.98
C ALA A 37 1.27 -2.88 4.91
N ALA A 38 0.33 -2.95 3.96
CA ALA A 38 -0.91 -2.21 4.04
C ALA A 38 -1.60 -2.65 5.34
N TYR A 39 -1.28 -2.00 6.45
CA TYR A 39 -2.03 -2.17 7.68
C TYR A 39 -3.47 -1.79 7.34
N ALA A 40 -4.38 -2.73 7.56
CA ALA A 40 -5.80 -2.46 7.42
C ALA A 40 -6.11 -1.19 8.23
N ARG A 41 -6.75 -0.21 7.59
CA ARG A 41 -7.12 1.05 8.22
C ARG A 41 -7.90 0.76 9.51
N ASP A 42 -7.51 1.46 10.57
CA ASP A 42 -8.29 1.45 11.80
C ASP A 42 -9.54 2.33 11.61
N PHE A 43 -10.71 1.75 11.87
CA PHE A 43 -11.99 2.46 11.92
C PHE A 43 -12.62 2.31 13.32
N GLY A 44 -11.80 2.06 14.34
CA GLY A 44 -12.21 2.03 15.73
C GLY A 44 -12.40 3.43 16.30
N PRO A 45 -12.96 3.55 17.51
CA PRO A 45 -13.21 4.85 18.16
C PRO A 45 -11.96 5.69 18.40
N ASN A 46 -10.80 5.05 18.51
CA ASN A 46 -9.51 5.69 18.77
C ASN A 46 -8.64 5.80 17.51
N ALA A 47 -9.22 5.59 16.33
CA ALA A 47 -8.50 5.71 15.08
C ALA A 47 -7.92 7.12 14.90
N PRO A 48 -6.72 7.27 14.31
CA PRO A 48 -6.16 8.58 14.06
C PRO A 48 -7.06 9.40 13.11
N PRO A 49 -7.13 10.73 13.28
CA PRO A 49 -7.90 11.58 12.37
C PRO A 49 -7.47 11.42 10.91
N ILE A 50 -8.43 11.30 10.01
CA ILE A 50 -8.19 11.16 8.58
C ILE A 50 -7.89 12.53 7.98
N ARG A 51 -6.77 12.65 7.27
CA ARG A 51 -6.46 13.86 6.50
C ARG A 51 -7.13 13.82 5.14
N TYR A 52 -7.57 14.99 4.68
CA TYR A 52 -8.13 15.17 3.35
C TYR A 52 -7.05 15.56 2.33
N PRO A 53 -7.16 15.09 1.07
CA PRO A 53 -8.12 14.08 0.62
C PRO A 53 -7.80 12.71 1.22
N ASP A 54 -8.83 11.89 1.45
CA ASP A 54 -8.63 10.56 2.02
C ASP A 54 -7.62 9.76 1.18
N PRO A 55 -6.52 9.27 1.78
CA PRO A 55 -5.44 8.61 1.04
C PRO A 55 -5.88 7.30 0.38
N ASP A 56 -6.95 6.68 0.87
CA ASP A 56 -7.45 5.39 0.33
C ASP A 56 -8.38 5.58 -0.88
N ILE A 57 -8.80 6.82 -1.18
CA ILE A 57 -9.58 7.14 -2.37
C ILE A 57 -8.61 7.48 -3.51
N VAL A 58 -8.19 6.46 -4.25
CA VAL A 58 -7.23 6.60 -5.36
C VAL A 58 -7.92 6.63 -6.73
N VAL A 59 -7.42 7.46 -7.64
CA VAL A 59 -7.90 7.54 -9.03
C VAL A 59 -6.95 6.71 -9.89
N LEU A 60 -7.42 5.57 -10.41
CA LEU A 60 -6.62 4.68 -11.25
C LEU A 60 -6.60 5.11 -12.73
N ASP A 61 -7.67 5.77 -13.19
CA ASP A 61 -7.80 6.27 -14.56
C ASP A 61 -8.27 7.73 -14.52
N ARG A 62 -7.63 8.58 -15.35
CA ARG A 62 -7.88 10.03 -15.40
C ARG A 62 -9.35 10.39 -15.65
N ARG A 63 -10.10 9.54 -16.37
CA ARG A 63 -11.54 9.73 -16.63
C ARG A 63 -12.35 9.80 -15.33
N PHE A 64 -11.88 9.16 -14.26
CA PHE A 64 -12.54 9.16 -12.96
C PHE A 64 -12.12 10.30 -12.03
N ALA A 65 -11.13 11.12 -12.40
CA ALA A 65 -10.61 12.18 -11.54
C ALA A 65 -11.69 13.17 -11.07
N ARG A 66 -12.67 13.46 -11.94
CA ARG A 66 -13.82 14.33 -11.65
C ARG A 66 -14.80 13.80 -10.60
N TYR A 67 -14.78 12.49 -10.30
CA TYR A 67 -15.69 11.86 -9.34
C TYR A 67 -15.08 11.71 -7.94
N LYS A 68 -13.77 11.94 -7.79
CA LYS A 68 -13.12 11.92 -6.48
C LYS A 68 -13.53 13.15 -5.67
N LEU A 69 -14.24 12.93 -4.57
CA LEU A 69 -14.53 13.95 -3.57
C LEU A 69 -13.30 14.15 -2.68
N GLY A 70 -12.84 15.40 -2.57
CA GLY A 70 -11.61 15.74 -1.84
C GLY A 70 -11.79 16.01 -0.35
N ASN A 71 -13.03 16.10 0.13
CA ASN A 71 -13.39 16.61 1.45
C ASN A 71 -14.20 15.62 2.29
N THR A 72 -14.16 14.33 1.95
CA THR A 72 -14.91 13.29 2.66
C THR A 72 -14.04 12.06 2.93
N PRO A 73 -14.17 11.41 4.10
CA PRO A 73 -13.45 10.19 4.41
C PRO A 73 -14.28 8.94 4.09
N ILE A 74 -13.63 7.80 3.95
CA ILE A 74 -14.28 6.49 4.03
C ILE A 74 -14.73 6.24 5.48
N GLN A 75 -15.99 5.84 5.65
CA GLN A 75 -16.58 5.51 6.95
C GLN A 75 -17.00 4.03 7.00
N ARG A 76 -16.83 3.39 8.16
CA ARG A 76 -17.32 2.03 8.42
C ARG A 76 -18.62 2.11 9.22
N LEU A 77 -19.74 1.83 8.55
CA LEU A 77 -21.08 1.94 9.14
C LEU A 77 -21.47 0.74 10.01
N TYR A 78 -20.93 -0.45 9.73
CA TYR A 78 -21.31 -1.68 10.43
C TYR A 78 -20.19 -2.72 10.43
N THR A 79 -20.19 -3.63 11.41
CA THR A 79 -19.28 -4.79 11.55
C THR A 79 -20.03 -6.00 12.11
N GLY A 80 -19.38 -7.16 12.18
CA GLY A 80 -19.98 -8.36 12.78
C GLY A 80 -20.85 -9.17 11.81
N MET A 81 -20.53 -9.12 10.52
CA MET A 81 -21.13 -9.94 9.47
C MET A 81 -20.15 -11.00 9.00
N LEU A 82 -20.67 -12.10 8.45
CA LEU A 82 -19.83 -13.09 7.77
C LEU A 82 -19.64 -12.71 6.30
N TRP A 83 -20.70 -12.23 5.65
CA TRP A 83 -20.64 -11.78 4.26
C TRP A 83 -21.65 -10.67 4.00
N ALA A 84 -21.17 -9.45 3.77
CA ALA A 84 -22.03 -8.32 3.43
C ALA A 84 -22.27 -8.24 1.92
N GLU A 85 -23.52 -8.24 1.48
CA GLU A 85 -23.85 -8.16 0.06
C GLU A 85 -25.23 -7.55 -0.23
N GLY A 86 -25.55 -7.41 -1.51
CA GLY A 86 -26.83 -6.90 -1.98
C GLY A 86 -27.19 -5.48 -1.48
N PRO A 87 -26.26 -4.51 -1.44
CA PRO A 87 -26.60 -3.16 -0.99
C PRO A 87 -27.60 -2.50 -1.95
N ALA A 88 -28.69 -1.98 -1.41
CA ALA A 88 -29.67 -1.21 -2.16
C ALA A 88 -30.16 0.00 -1.37
N TRP A 89 -30.28 1.15 -2.03
CA TRP A 89 -30.79 2.38 -1.43
C TRP A 89 -32.28 2.56 -1.75
N ASN A 90 -33.11 2.78 -0.72
CA ASN A 90 -34.49 3.22 -0.90
C ASN A 90 -34.57 4.74 -0.73
N GLY A 91 -34.84 5.46 -1.83
CA GLY A 91 -34.94 6.92 -1.81
C GLY A 91 -36.17 7.48 -1.11
N VAL A 92 -37.30 6.76 -1.12
CA VAL A 92 -38.55 7.19 -0.46
C VAL A 92 -38.43 7.00 1.05
N GLY A 93 -37.93 5.84 1.47
CA GLY A 93 -37.76 5.50 2.88
C GLY A 93 -36.47 6.02 3.52
N ARG A 94 -35.54 6.57 2.72
CA ARG A 94 -34.22 7.07 3.15
C ARG A 94 -33.41 6.07 3.97
N TYR A 95 -33.23 4.87 3.43
CA TYR A 95 -32.44 3.83 4.09
C TYR A 95 -31.63 2.99 3.11
N LEU A 96 -30.48 2.51 3.59
CA LEU A 96 -29.67 1.49 2.93
C LEU A 96 -30.09 0.13 3.48
N VAL A 97 -30.36 -0.85 2.60
CA VAL A 97 -30.58 -2.26 2.96
C VAL A 97 -29.46 -3.13 2.39
N TRP A 98 -29.11 -4.20 3.09
CA TRP A 98 -28.16 -5.22 2.62
C TRP A 98 -28.39 -6.55 3.36
N SER A 99 -27.82 -7.66 2.88
CA SER A 99 -27.95 -8.99 3.49
C SER A 99 -26.64 -9.49 4.12
N ASP A 100 -26.80 -10.39 5.09
CA ASP A 100 -25.76 -11.26 5.65
C ASP A 100 -26.23 -12.72 5.51
N ILE A 101 -26.12 -13.29 4.30
CA ILE A 101 -26.70 -14.61 3.97
C ILE A 101 -26.33 -15.70 4.98
N PRO A 102 -25.05 -15.86 5.40
CA PRO A 102 -24.70 -16.93 6.32
C PRO A 102 -25.40 -16.85 7.68
N ASN A 103 -25.91 -15.67 8.06
CA ASN A 103 -26.62 -15.43 9.31
C ASN A 103 -28.14 -15.23 9.12
N ASP A 104 -28.68 -15.52 7.92
CA ASP A 104 -30.11 -15.44 7.59
C ASP A 104 -30.79 -14.12 8.04
N ARG A 105 -30.12 -12.99 7.76
CA ARG A 105 -30.63 -11.66 8.14
C ARG A 105 -30.47 -10.63 7.04
N GLN A 106 -31.45 -9.73 6.97
CA GLN A 106 -31.36 -8.46 6.27
C GLN A 106 -31.14 -7.34 7.28
N LEU A 107 -30.28 -6.39 6.94
CA LEU A 107 -29.95 -5.23 7.75
C LEU A 107 -30.42 -3.96 7.06
N ARG A 108 -30.75 -2.96 7.86
CA ARG A 108 -31.17 -1.64 7.39
C ARG A 108 -30.42 -0.58 8.19
N TRP A 109 -29.84 0.38 7.50
CA TRP A 109 -29.24 1.59 8.08
C TRP A 109 -30.09 2.79 7.73
N LEU A 110 -30.43 3.58 8.75
CA LEU A 110 -31.16 4.84 8.63
C LEU A 110 -30.16 5.98 8.68
N ASP A 111 -30.35 6.97 7.80
CA ASP A 111 -29.63 8.23 7.81
C ASP A 111 -30.39 9.18 8.76
N GLU A 112 -29.88 9.36 9.98
CA GLU A 112 -30.48 10.17 11.06
C GLU A 112 -30.07 11.65 10.98
#